data_AF-A5FUD1-F1
#
_entry.id   AF-A5FUD1-F1
#
_cell.length_a   1.000
_cell.length_b   1.000
_cell.length_c   1.000
_cell.angle_alpha   90.00
_cell.angle_beta   90.00
_cell.angle_gamma   90.00
#
_symmetry.space_group_name_H-M   'P 1'
#
loop_
_entity.id
_entity.type
_entity.pdbx_description
1 polymer ?
#
loop_
_entity_poly.entity_id
_entity_poly.type
_entity_poly.pdbx_seq_one_letter_code
_entity_poly.pdbx_strand_id
1 'polypeptide(L)'
;MAKNSRDGNRERAARRRAALAERGIKQVLLMAPEQAHPLLKHAASLMTRDDDPLEPRAALRRAGGANEPEPGDASPGLAAELEAAKARIAEIERQAEAQRVMADDAAERQRRLLEVEQEKARASAEEAQKAARSAQAAEGRAAEALRRAEKAEAAISQAKTMPGIKGRLVRWLAGDVLPD
;
A
#
# COMPACT_ATOMS: atom_id res chain seq x y z
N MET A 1 -56.60 9.87 7.74
CA MET A 1 -55.88 9.79 9.03
C MET A 1 -54.93 8.61 9.00
N ALA A 2 -53.62 8.83 8.84
CA ALA A 2 -52.64 7.75 8.71
C ALA A 2 -52.59 6.90 9.99
N LYS A 3 -52.87 5.61 9.88
CA LYS A 3 -52.97 4.70 11.04
C LYS A 3 -51.66 4.58 11.84
N ASN A 4 -50.51 5.01 11.32
CA ASN A 4 -49.18 4.94 11.96
C ASN A 4 -48.46 6.31 12.07
N SER A 5 -49.17 7.43 12.22
CA SER A 5 -48.52 8.70 12.54
C SER A 5 -48.17 8.78 14.04
N ARG A 6 -47.13 9.56 14.38
CA ARG A 6 -46.72 9.84 15.76
C ARG A 6 -47.88 10.35 16.62
N ASP A 7 -48.70 11.23 16.05
CA ASP A 7 -49.86 11.79 16.75
C ASP A 7 -51.01 10.79 16.87
N GLY A 8 -51.23 9.95 15.85
CA GLY A 8 -52.21 8.86 15.93
C GLY A 8 -51.83 7.78 16.96
N ASN A 9 -50.53 7.54 17.16
CA ASN A 9 -50.03 6.66 18.23
C ASN A 9 -50.26 7.27 19.62
N ARG A 10 -49.95 8.57 19.79
CA ARG A 10 -50.19 9.31 21.05
C ARG A 10 -51.65 9.29 21.44
N GLU A 11 -52.55 9.56 20.51
CA GLU A 11 -53.99 9.60 20.77
C GLU A 11 -54.54 8.23 21.18
N ARG A 12 -54.10 7.14 20.53
CA ARG A 12 -54.47 5.77 20.94
C ARG A 12 -53.94 5.40 22.31
N ALA A 13 -52.70 5.78 22.63
CA ALA A 13 -52.13 5.58 23.95
C ALA A 13 -52.95 6.33 25.02
N ALA A 14 -53.30 7.59 24.77
CA ALA A 14 -54.13 8.39 25.66
C ALA A 14 -55.52 7.76 25.91
N ARG A 15 -56.21 7.31 24.85
CA ARG A 15 -57.51 6.62 24.97
C ARG A 15 -57.39 5.30 25.76
N ARG A 16 -56.33 4.52 25.52
CA ARG A 16 -56.08 3.28 26.26
C ARG A 16 -55.80 3.54 27.74
N ARG A 17 -55.07 4.61 28.07
CA ARG A 17 -54.82 5.03 29.46
C ARG A 17 -56.10 5.46 30.16
N ALA A 18 -56.92 6.29 29.53
CA ALA A 18 -58.22 6.70 30.07
C ALA A 18 -59.12 5.50 30.40
N ALA A 19 -59.22 4.54 29.47
CA ALA A 19 -59.99 3.31 29.67
C ALA A 19 -59.46 2.40 30.80
N LEU A 20 -58.18 2.49 31.15
CA LEU A 20 -57.59 1.75 32.26
C LEU A 20 -57.72 2.48 33.59
N ALA A 21 -57.65 3.82 33.57
CA ALA A 21 -57.93 4.66 34.72
C ALA A 21 -59.38 4.51 35.18
N GLU A 22 -60.34 4.45 34.26
CA GLU A 22 -61.75 4.14 34.54
C GLU A 22 -61.94 2.78 35.22
N ARG A 23 -61.01 1.84 35.00
CA ARG A 23 -61.01 0.50 35.61
C ARG A 23 -60.17 0.44 36.90
N GLY A 24 -59.60 1.55 37.35
CA GLY A 24 -58.72 1.63 38.52
C GLY A 24 -57.33 1.00 38.34
N ILE A 25 -56.93 0.67 37.11
CA ILE A 25 -55.68 -0.02 36.80
C ILE A 25 -54.60 1.02 36.48
N LYS A 26 -53.63 1.20 37.38
CA LYS A 26 -52.44 2.03 37.12
C LYS A 26 -51.49 1.30 36.18
N GLN A 27 -51.32 1.82 34.98
CA GLN A 27 -50.58 1.18 33.91
C GLN A 27 -49.07 1.39 34.12
N VAL A 28 -48.40 0.40 34.73
CA VAL A 28 -46.93 0.23 34.85
C VAL A 28 -46.23 1.18 35.82
N LEU A 29 -45.90 0.65 37.00
CA LEU A 29 -45.00 1.29 37.96
C LEU A 29 -43.54 0.98 37.55
N LEU A 30 -42.93 1.82 36.72
CA LEU A 30 -41.48 1.75 36.48
C LEU A 30 -40.75 2.30 37.71
N MET A 31 -40.39 1.43 38.65
CA MET A 31 -39.53 1.79 39.77
C MET A 31 -38.08 1.52 39.41
N ALA A 32 -37.23 2.56 39.47
CA ALA A 32 -35.79 2.36 39.47
C ALA A 32 -35.38 1.70 40.81
N PRO A 33 -34.46 0.72 40.81
CA PRO A 33 -33.99 0.11 42.05
C PRO A 33 -33.30 1.14 42.94
N GLU A 34 -33.29 0.90 44.26
CA GLU A 34 -32.74 1.87 45.21
C GLU A 34 -31.25 2.15 45.04
N GLN A 35 -30.53 1.23 44.39
CA GLN A 35 -29.10 1.36 44.07
C GLN A 35 -28.85 2.12 42.75
N ALA A 36 -29.90 2.49 42.01
CA ALA A 36 -29.76 3.17 40.73
C ALA A 36 -29.20 4.59 40.88
N HIS A 37 -28.49 5.04 39.85
CA HIS A 37 -27.97 6.40 39.77
C HIS A 37 -29.11 7.43 39.90
N PRO A 38 -28.92 8.57 40.60
CA PRO A 38 -29.96 9.58 40.82
C PRO A 38 -30.66 10.04 39.53
N LEU A 39 -29.92 10.17 38.42
CA LEU A 39 -30.49 10.50 37.10
C LEU A 39 -31.49 9.46 36.60
N LEU A 40 -31.22 8.17 36.82
CA LEU A 40 -32.11 7.09 36.42
C LEU A 40 -33.36 7.05 37.30
N LYS A 41 -33.22 7.36 38.60
CA LYS A 41 -34.36 7.52 39.51
C LYS A 41 -35.25 8.70 39.07
N HIS A 42 -34.63 9.81 38.70
CA HIS A 42 -35.34 10.99 38.22
C HIS A 42 -36.03 10.72 36.87
N ALA A 43 -35.35 10.10 35.91
CA ALA A 43 -35.93 9.68 34.64
C ALA A 43 -37.10 8.70 34.85
N ALA A 44 -36.94 7.67 35.68
CA ALA A 44 -38.00 6.73 36.01
C ALA A 44 -39.23 7.45 36.62
N SER A 45 -39.00 8.46 37.48
CA SER A 45 -40.11 9.25 38.02
C SER A 45 -40.88 10.02 36.94
N LEU A 46 -40.19 10.56 35.93
CA LEU A 46 -40.80 11.27 34.80
C LEU A 46 -41.56 10.32 33.84
N MET A 47 -41.28 9.03 33.92
CA MET A 47 -41.99 7.97 33.19
C MET A 47 -43.22 7.47 33.95
N THR A 48 -43.46 7.94 35.19
CA THR A 48 -44.57 7.46 36.04
C THR A 48 -45.46 8.55 36.62
N ARG A 49 -44.99 9.80 36.73
CA ARG A 49 -45.58 10.82 37.60
C ARG A 49 -46.73 11.63 36.97
N ASP A 50 -46.75 11.78 35.65
CA ASP A 50 -47.75 12.59 34.94
C ASP A 50 -48.73 11.70 34.15
N ASP A 51 -49.95 12.20 33.90
CA ASP A 51 -50.98 11.54 33.05
C ASP A 51 -50.50 11.30 31.59
N ASP A 52 -49.31 11.82 31.25
CA ASP A 52 -48.57 11.53 30.02
C ASP A 52 -47.11 11.10 30.31
N PRO A 53 -46.85 9.81 30.62
CA PRO A 53 -45.51 9.29 30.80
C PRO A 53 -44.61 9.57 29.60
N LEU A 54 -43.44 10.16 29.87
CA LEU A 54 -42.44 10.41 28.84
C LEU A 54 -41.81 9.10 28.37
N GLU A 55 -41.47 9.04 27.08
CA GLU A 55 -40.65 7.96 26.52
C GLU A 55 -39.28 7.91 27.23
N PRO A 56 -38.67 6.73 27.44
CA PRO A 56 -37.44 6.57 28.22
C PRO A 56 -36.30 7.52 27.81
N ARG A 57 -36.12 7.74 26.50
CA ARG A 57 -35.11 8.67 25.98
C ARG A 57 -35.42 10.14 26.32
N ALA A 58 -36.69 10.53 26.24
CA ALA A 58 -37.12 11.88 26.58
C ALA A 58 -37.05 12.12 28.10
N ALA A 59 -37.40 11.12 28.90
CA ALA A 59 -37.26 11.15 30.35
C ALA A 59 -35.80 11.28 30.79
N LEU A 60 -34.88 10.52 30.17
CA LEU A 60 -33.45 10.62 30.47
C LEU A 60 -32.85 11.96 30.04
N ARG A 61 -33.26 12.49 28.89
CA ARG A 61 -32.87 13.83 28.43
C ARG A 61 -33.33 14.91 29.40
N ARG A 62 -34.61 14.90 29.78
CA ARG A 62 -35.18 15.85 30.74
C ARG A 62 -34.58 15.72 32.14
N ALA A 63 -34.14 14.52 32.49
CA ALA A 63 -33.40 14.28 33.73
C ALA A 63 -31.94 14.80 33.68
N GLY A 64 -31.47 15.34 32.56
CA GLY A 64 -30.11 15.87 32.40
C GLY A 64 -29.06 14.82 32.02
N GLY A 65 -29.48 13.63 31.58
CA GLY A 65 -28.59 12.53 31.19
C GLY A 65 -28.14 12.53 29.72
N ALA A 66 -28.52 13.55 28.93
CA ALA A 66 -28.13 13.64 27.53
C ALA A 66 -26.95 14.61 27.36
N ASN A 67 -25.84 14.12 26.81
CA ASN A 67 -24.71 14.95 26.35
C ASN A 67 -24.95 15.52 24.94
N GLU A 68 -26.15 15.33 24.36
CA GLU A 68 -26.49 15.87 23.06
C GLU A 68 -27.06 17.29 23.24
N PRO A 69 -26.49 18.31 22.57
CA PRO A 69 -27.12 19.63 22.55
C PRO A 69 -28.51 19.52 21.91
N GLU A 70 -29.51 20.22 22.45
CA GLU A 70 -30.83 20.22 21.82
C GLU A 70 -30.71 20.78 20.37
N PRO A 71 -31.54 20.31 19.42
CA PRO A 71 -31.58 20.87 18.08
C PRO A 71 -32.05 22.33 18.15
N GLY A 72 -31.09 23.26 18.23
CA GLY A 72 -31.30 24.68 18.46
C GLY A 72 -30.31 25.32 19.46
N ASP A 73 -29.65 24.51 20.30
CA ASP A 73 -28.70 24.97 21.31
C ASP A 73 -27.27 25.13 20.80
N ALA A 74 -26.99 24.72 19.55
CA ALA A 74 -25.73 25.02 18.91
C ALA A 74 -25.65 26.52 18.68
N SER A 75 -24.87 27.21 19.53
CA SER A 75 -24.65 28.64 19.36
C SER A 75 -24.17 28.92 17.91
N PRO A 76 -24.64 30.00 17.27
CA PRO A 76 -24.23 30.33 15.90
C PRO A 76 -22.70 30.38 15.71
N GLY A 77 -21.95 30.71 16.77
CA GLY A 77 -20.49 30.67 16.79
C GLY A 77 -19.90 29.27 16.63
N LEU A 78 -20.43 28.26 17.33
CA LEU A 78 -19.95 26.88 17.21
C LEU A 78 -20.24 26.28 15.83
N ALA A 79 -21.38 26.63 15.23
CA ALA A 79 -21.70 26.21 13.87
C ALA A 79 -20.71 26.82 12.85
N ALA A 80 -20.39 28.11 12.99
CA ALA A 80 -19.41 28.78 12.15
C ALA A 80 -17.99 28.20 12.32
N GLU A 81 -17.58 27.90 13.56
CA GLU A 81 -16.29 27.26 13.84
C GLU A 81 -16.18 25.86 13.23
N LEU A 82 -17.27 25.09 13.28
CA LEU A 82 -17.34 23.75 12.68
C LEU A 82 -17.23 23.81 11.15
N GLU A 83 -17.90 24.75 10.49
CA GLU A 83 -17.76 24.94 9.04
C GLU A 83 -16.37 25.45 8.66
N ALA A 84 -15.78 26.34 9.45
CA ALA A 84 -14.40 26.78 9.25
C ALA A 84 -13.39 25.63 9.43
N ALA A 85 -13.60 24.75 10.40
CA ALA A 85 -12.77 23.57 10.63
C ALA A 85 -12.87 22.58 9.47
N LYS A 86 -14.09 22.31 8.97
CA LYS A 86 -14.30 21.48 7.78
C LYS A 86 -13.58 22.04 6.55
N ALA A 87 -13.68 23.35 6.33
CA ALA A 87 -13.00 24.00 5.21
C ALA A 87 -11.47 23.85 5.29
N ARG A 88 -10.89 23.99 6.49
CA ARG A 88 -9.45 23.76 6.72
C ARG A 88 -9.04 22.32 6.46
N ILE A 89 -9.83 21.35 6.92
CA ILE A 89 -9.56 19.93 6.65
C ILE A 89 -9.58 19.65 5.15
N ALA A 90 -10.59 20.12 4.44
CA ALA A 90 -10.69 19.95 2.98
C ALA A 90 -9.55 20.63 2.21
N GLU A 91 -8.99 21.73 2.73
CA GLU A 91 -7.80 22.35 2.15
C GLU A 91 -6.52 21.53 2.39
N ILE A 92 -6.34 21.02 3.62
CA ILE A 92 -5.21 20.15 3.97
C ILE A 92 -5.24 18.87 3.13
N GLU A 93 -6.42 18.27 2.95
CA GLU A 93 -6.58 17.06 2.14
C GLU A 93 -6.19 17.32 0.68
N ARG A 94 -6.65 18.43 0.08
CA ARG A 94 -6.26 18.81 -1.29
C ARG A 94 -4.75 19.04 -1.42
N GLN A 95 -4.12 19.66 -0.43
CA GLN A 95 -2.67 19.86 -0.43
C GLN A 95 -1.92 18.53 -0.29
N ALA A 96 -2.39 17.63 0.57
CA ALA A 96 -1.80 16.31 0.75
C ALA A 96 -1.93 15.44 -0.51
N GLU A 97 -3.06 15.50 -1.19
CA GLU A 97 -3.26 14.82 -2.49
C GLU A 97 -2.32 15.36 -3.55
N ALA A 98 -2.19 16.69 -3.68
CA ALA A 98 -1.25 17.30 -4.61
C ALA A 98 0.20 16.88 -4.33
N GLN A 99 0.60 16.82 -3.06
CA GLN A 99 1.93 16.34 -2.66
C GLN A 99 2.15 14.86 -2.99
N ARG A 100 1.13 14.01 -2.82
CA ARG A 100 1.21 12.59 -3.19
C ARG A 100 1.42 12.42 -4.69
N VAL A 101 0.63 13.12 -5.52
CA VAL A 101 0.78 13.06 -6.98
C VAL A 101 2.19 13.49 -7.40
N MET A 102 2.70 14.58 -6.84
CA MET A 102 4.08 15.03 -7.15
C MET A 102 5.15 14.02 -6.72
N ALA A 103 4.96 13.36 -5.58
CA ALA A 103 5.87 12.33 -5.08
C ALA A 103 5.86 11.08 -5.97
N ASP A 104 4.68 10.65 -6.41
CA ASP A 104 4.51 9.52 -7.32
C ASP A 104 5.14 9.81 -8.69
N ASP A 105 4.90 11.00 -9.25
CA ASP A 105 5.52 11.45 -10.51
C ASP A 105 7.06 11.53 -10.41
N ALA A 106 7.59 11.95 -9.26
CA ALA A 106 9.03 11.96 -9.01
C ALA A 106 9.60 10.54 -8.93
N ALA A 107 8.91 9.64 -8.21
CA ALA A 107 9.30 8.25 -8.07
C ALA A 107 9.26 7.51 -9.42
N GLU A 108 8.24 7.75 -10.25
CA GLU A 108 8.16 7.19 -11.60
C GLU A 108 9.29 7.66 -12.49
N ARG A 109 9.60 8.97 -12.49
CA ARG A 109 10.73 9.51 -13.24
C ARG A 109 12.04 8.85 -12.83
N GLN A 110 12.26 8.66 -11.54
CA GLN A 110 13.45 8.00 -11.04
C GLN A 110 13.52 6.53 -11.44
N ARG A 111 12.40 5.79 -11.40
CA ARG A 111 12.33 4.41 -11.89
C ARG A 111 12.69 4.31 -13.36
N ARG A 112 12.15 5.17 -14.22
CA ARG A 112 12.45 5.19 -15.65
C ARG A 112 13.93 5.48 -15.93
N LEU A 113 14.55 6.39 -15.17
CA LEU A 113 15.99 6.65 -15.29
C LEU A 113 16.83 5.43 -14.91
N LEU A 114 16.48 4.76 -13.81
CA LEU A 114 17.16 3.54 -13.37
C LEU A 114 16.97 2.39 -14.37
N GLU A 115 15.80 2.24 -14.98
CA GLU A 115 15.56 1.25 -16.03
C GLU A 115 16.48 1.49 -17.23
N VAL A 116 16.57 2.74 -17.70
CA VAL A 116 17.47 3.09 -18.82
C VAL A 116 18.94 2.84 -18.46
N GLU A 117 19.37 3.13 -17.23
CA GLU A 117 20.72 2.82 -16.77
C GLU A 117 20.97 1.30 -16.72
N GLN A 118 20.01 0.52 -16.23
CA GLN A 118 20.10 -0.93 -16.22
C GLN A 118 20.16 -1.53 -17.62
N GLU A 119 19.37 -1.02 -18.56
CA GLU A 119 19.41 -1.45 -19.97
C GLU A 119 20.77 -1.16 -20.60
N LYS A 120 21.34 0.03 -20.38
CA LYS A 120 22.70 0.37 -20.82
C LYS A 120 23.77 -0.54 -20.19
N ALA A 121 23.64 -0.82 -18.89
CA ALA A 121 24.54 -1.72 -18.18
C ALA A 121 24.45 -3.16 -18.72
N ARG A 122 23.24 -3.65 -19.04
CA ARG A 122 23.04 -4.97 -19.66
C ARG A 122 23.61 -5.02 -21.07
N ALA A 123 23.35 -4.03 -21.90
CA ALA A 123 23.88 -3.96 -23.27
C ALA A 123 25.42 -3.97 -23.27
N SER A 124 26.05 -3.15 -22.43
CA SER A 124 27.52 -3.13 -22.29
C SER A 124 28.08 -4.45 -21.74
N ALA A 125 27.39 -5.09 -20.80
CA ALA A 125 27.79 -6.41 -20.30
C ALA A 125 27.71 -7.49 -21.38
N GLU A 126 26.66 -7.47 -22.22
CA GLU A 126 26.53 -8.40 -23.35
C GLU A 126 27.63 -8.19 -24.40
N GLU A 127 27.97 -6.95 -24.72
CA GLU A 127 29.08 -6.62 -25.63
C GLU A 127 30.42 -7.09 -25.06
N ALA A 128 30.67 -6.84 -23.78
CA ALA A 128 31.88 -7.30 -23.10
C ALA A 128 31.98 -8.84 -23.09
N GLN A 129 30.86 -9.55 -22.87
CA GLN A 129 30.84 -11.01 -22.95
C GLN A 129 31.11 -11.54 -24.37
N LYS A 130 30.55 -10.89 -25.39
CA LYS A 130 30.82 -11.25 -26.80
C LYS A 130 32.30 -11.05 -27.13
N ALA A 131 32.90 -9.94 -26.71
CA ALA A 131 34.32 -9.67 -26.88
C ALA A 131 35.20 -10.66 -26.11
N ALA A 132 34.83 -11.02 -24.89
CA ALA A 132 35.57 -12.02 -24.10
C ALA A 132 35.56 -13.40 -24.78
N ARG A 133 34.41 -13.83 -25.32
CA ARG A 133 34.29 -15.10 -26.05
C ARG A 133 35.11 -15.10 -27.35
N SER A 134 35.12 -13.99 -28.09
CA SER A 134 35.92 -13.89 -29.31
C SER A 134 37.42 -13.89 -29.01
N ALA A 135 37.86 -13.21 -27.96
CA ALA A 135 39.24 -13.23 -27.48
C ALA A 135 39.66 -14.66 -27.08
N GLN A 136 38.84 -15.36 -26.28
CA GLN A 136 39.12 -16.75 -25.88
C GLN A 136 39.22 -17.69 -27.10
N ALA A 137 38.35 -17.52 -28.10
CA ALA A 137 38.42 -18.29 -29.33
C ALA A 137 39.69 -17.99 -30.14
N ALA A 138 40.12 -16.72 -30.19
CA ALA A 138 41.35 -16.31 -30.85
C ALA A 138 42.60 -16.88 -30.14
N GLU A 139 42.62 -16.82 -28.80
CA GLU A 139 43.66 -17.41 -27.97
C GLU A 139 43.76 -18.93 -28.19
N GLY A 140 42.62 -19.63 -28.24
CA GLY A 140 42.58 -21.06 -28.54
C GLY A 140 43.20 -21.40 -29.90
N ARG A 141 42.87 -20.63 -30.95
CA ARG A 141 43.46 -20.82 -32.28
C ARG A 141 44.96 -20.50 -32.30
N ALA A 142 45.38 -19.45 -31.60
CA ALA A 142 46.79 -19.09 -31.49
C ALA A 142 47.58 -20.20 -30.78
N ALA A 143 47.05 -20.75 -29.68
CA ALA A 143 47.67 -21.87 -28.97
C ALA A 143 47.77 -23.14 -29.84
N GLU A 144 46.75 -23.45 -30.64
CA GLU A 144 46.82 -24.55 -31.61
C GLU A 144 47.85 -24.32 -32.70
N ALA A 145 47.91 -23.10 -33.26
CA ALA A 145 48.89 -22.73 -34.27
C ALA A 145 50.32 -22.84 -33.74
N LEU A 146 50.57 -22.37 -32.51
CA LEU A 146 51.85 -22.53 -31.83
C LEU A 146 52.21 -24.01 -31.66
N ARG A 147 51.30 -24.86 -31.17
CA ARG A 147 51.56 -26.31 -31.06
C ARG A 147 51.86 -26.97 -32.41
N ARG A 148 51.23 -26.53 -33.51
CA ARG A 148 51.53 -27.04 -34.85
C ARG A 148 52.91 -26.58 -35.32
N ALA A 149 53.26 -25.32 -35.08
CA ALA A 149 54.58 -24.77 -35.38
C ALA A 149 55.68 -25.51 -34.60
N GLU A 150 55.53 -25.69 -33.28
CA GLU A 150 56.46 -26.44 -32.44
C GLU A 150 56.68 -27.88 -32.94
N LYS A 151 55.60 -28.58 -33.33
CA LYS A 151 55.70 -29.93 -33.92
C LYS A 151 56.43 -29.92 -35.26
N ALA A 152 56.18 -28.92 -36.11
CA ALA A 152 56.85 -28.78 -37.39
C ALA A 152 58.36 -28.49 -37.18
N GLU A 153 58.70 -27.60 -36.25
CA GLU A 153 60.09 -27.31 -35.88
C GLU A 153 60.83 -28.53 -35.33
N ALA A 154 60.18 -29.31 -34.47
CA ALA A 154 60.76 -30.56 -33.96
C ALA A 154 61.02 -31.57 -35.09
N ALA A 155 60.07 -31.72 -36.02
CA ALA A 155 60.23 -32.61 -37.17
C ALA A 155 61.34 -32.14 -38.13
N ILE A 156 61.42 -30.83 -38.40
CA ILE A 156 62.49 -30.24 -39.21
C ILE A 156 63.84 -30.47 -38.54
N SER A 157 63.95 -30.20 -37.23
CA SER A 157 65.17 -30.41 -36.45
C SER A 157 65.64 -31.86 -36.51
N GLN A 158 64.73 -32.83 -36.31
CA GLN A 158 65.05 -34.25 -36.43
C GLN A 158 65.52 -34.60 -37.85
N ALA A 159 64.84 -34.11 -38.89
CA ALA A 159 65.22 -34.37 -40.27
C ALA A 159 66.58 -33.76 -40.66
N LYS A 160 66.94 -32.59 -40.12
CA LYS A 160 68.26 -31.95 -40.30
C LYS A 160 69.41 -32.80 -39.75
N THR A 161 69.17 -33.53 -38.65
CA THR A 161 70.17 -34.40 -38.00
C THR A 161 70.38 -35.75 -38.70
N MET A 162 69.53 -36.11 -39.67
CA MET A 162 69.70 -37.36 -40.40
C MET A 162 70.92 -37.31 -41.36
N PRO A 163 71.75 -38.36 -41.40
CA PRO A 163 72.84 -38.46 -42.36
C PRO A 163 72.32 -38.72 -43.78
N GLY A 164 72.99 -38.16 -44.79
CA GLY A 164 72.70 -38.39 -46.22
C GLY A 164 72.00 -37.23 -46.95
N ILE A 165 71.55 -37.48 -48.19
CA ILE A 165 70.99 -36.46 -49.10
C ILE A 165 69.76 -35.76 -48.52
N LYS A 166 68.90 -36.50 -47.79
CA LYS A 166 67.67 -35.97 -47.20
C LYS A 166 67.94 -34.89 -46.14
N GLY A 167 68.91 -35.12 -45.24
CA GLY A 167 69.27 -34.13 -44.21
C GLY A 167 69.94 -32.88 -44.79
N ARG A 168 70.72 -33.03 -45.87
CA ARG A 168 71.29 -31.89 -46.61
C ARG A 168 70.22 -31.05 -47.29
N LEU A 169 69.22 -31.68 -47.90
CA LEU A 169 68.12 -30.97 -48.59
C LEU A 169 67.28 -30.14 -47.61
N VAL A 170 67.01 -30.67 -46.41
CA VAL A 170 66.25 -29.93 -45.37
C VAL A 170 67.07 -28.77 -44.78
N ARG A 171 68.38 -28.92 -44.58
CA ARG A 171 69.26 -27.81 -44.16
C ARG A 171 69.26 -26.69 -45.20
N TRP A 172 69.37 -27.03 -46.48
CA TRP A 172 69.31 -26.08 -47.59
C TRP A 172 67.95 -25.36 -47.68
N LEU A 173 66.83 -26.10 -47.62
CA LEU A 173 65.48 -25.51 -47.64
C LEU A 173 65.18 -24.61 -46.42
N ALA A 174 65.77 -24.92 -45.27
CA ALA A 174 65.62 -24.13 -44.04
C ALA A 174 66.56 -22.91 -43.96
N GLY A 175 67.39 -22.68 -44.99
CA GLY A 175 68.31 -21.53 -45.04
C GLY A 175 69.54 -21.64 -44.13
N ASP A 176 69.80 -22.81 -43.53
CA ASP A 176 71.04 -23.05 -42.79
C ASP A 176 72.17 -23.26 -43.81
N VAL A 177 73.00 -22.23 -43.98
CA VAL A 177 74.14 -22.20 -44.89
C VAL A 177 75.02 -23.45 -44.68
N LEU A 178 75.28 -24.18 -45.77
CA LEU A 178 76.21 -25.31 -45.79
C LEU A 178 77.61 -24.82 -45.41
N PRO A 179 78.32 -25.45 -44.46
CA PRO A 179 79.77 -25.29 -44.40
C PRO A 179 80.38 -26.03 -45.61
N ASP A 180 81.38 -25.40 -46.23
CA ASP A 180 82.15 -25.90 -47.38
C ASP A 180 82.69 -27.33 -47.21
#